data_AF-A0A847VMY4-F1
#
_entry.id   AF-A0A847VMY4-F1
#
_cell.length_a   1.000
_cell.length_b   1.000
_cell.length_c   1.000
_cell.angle_alpha   90.00
_cell.angle_beta   90.00
_cell.angle_gamma   90.00
#
_symmetry.space_group_name_H-M   'P 1'
#
loop_
_entity.id
_entity.type
_entity.pdbx_description
1 polymer ?
#
loop_
_entity_poly.entity_id
_entity_poly.type
_entity_poly.pdbx_seq_one_letter_code
_entity_poly.pdbx_strand_id
1 'polypeptide(L)'
;MTRPMHNDPLWNLRHAIAGVALALLLAVLLAALAGRVVGDLLALGYGARVAIYGALLLYVVAGAAVLLVRLAQHEKRPLSAGRVALWLASLWLWPLLLLAARRSG
;
A
#
# COMPACT_ATOMS: atom_id res chain seq x y z
N MET A 1 13.51 -0.60 38.28
CA MET A 1 12.77 -1.78 37.75
C MET A 1 12.13 -1.37 36.43
N THR A 2 12.92 -1.34 35.36
CA THR A 2 12.53 -0.93 34.01
C THR A 2 11.87 -2.12 33.31
N ARG A 3 10.58 -2.01 32.96
CA ARG A 3 9.90 -3.04 32.17
C ARG A 3 10.66 -3.21 30.84
N PRO A 4 10.96 -4.45 30.40
CA PRO A 4 11.61 -4.66 29.11
C PRO A 4 10.62 -4.35 27.98
N MET A 5 10.55 -3.08 27.55
CA MET A 5 9.89 -2.64 26.30
C MET A 5 10.54 -3.23 25.03
N HIS A 6 11.54 -4.10 25.19
CA HIS A 6 12.29 -4.72 24.10
C HIS A 6 11.61 -5.96 23.50
N ASN A 7 10.52 -6.45 24.10
CA ASN A 7 9.80 -7.66 23.66
C ASN A 7 8.40 -7.40 23.11
N ASP A 8 8.01 -6.13 22.86
CA ASP A 8 6.69 -5.84 22.27
C ASP A 8 6.70 -6.11 20.75
N PRO A 9 5.89 -7.05 20.24
CA PRO A 9 5.89 -7.43 18.82
C PRO A 9 5.57 -6.24 17.90
N LEU A 10 4.74 -5.30 18.36
CA LEU A 10 4.42 -4.07 17.64
C LEU A 10 5.61 -3.12 17.50
N TRP A 11 6.47 -3.04 18.52
CA TRP A 11 7.65 -2.17 18.49
C TRP A 11 8.68 -2.61 17.46
N ASN A 12 8.80 -3.92 17.24
CA ASN A 12 9.65 -4.49 16.19
C ASN A 12 9.10 -4.22 14.77
N LEU A 13 7.77 -4.09 14.64
CA LEU A 13 7.08 -3.82 13.38
C LEU A 13 6.95 -2.33 13.06
N ARG A 14 7.33 -1.41 13.96
CA ARG A 14 7.13 0.05 13.78
C ARG A 14 7.64 0.59 12.45
N HIS A 15 8.81 0.14 12.01
CA HIS A 15 9.41 0.55 10.75
C HIS A 15 8.60 0.04 9.56
N ALA A 16 8.14 -1.20 9.66
CA ALA A 16 7.34 -1.84 8.65
C ALA A 16 5.98 -1.11 8.52
N ILE A 17 5.30 -0.87 9.65
CA ILE A 17 4.04 -0.12 9.72
C ILE A 17 4.19 1.30 9.15
N ALA A 18 5.24 2.03 9.55
CA ALA A 18 5.50 3.37 9.05
C ALA A 18 5.78 3.37 7.53
N GLY A 19 6.46 2.35 7.01
CA GLY A 19 6.68 2.17 5.57
C GLY A 19 5.39 1.93 4.80
N VAL A 20 4.51 1.06 5.32
CA VAL A 20 3.19 0.81 4.73
C VAL A 20 2.34 2.07 4.75
N ALA A 21 2.29 2.75 5.89
CA ALA A 21 1.49 3.96 6.06
C ALA A 21 1.94 5.05 5.09
N LEU A 22 3.25 5.24 4.92
CA LEU A 22 3.79 6.18 3.95
C LEU A 22 3.48 5.77 2.51
N ALA A 23 3.66 4.50 2.15
CA ALA A 23 3.32 3.99 0.82
C ALA A 23 1.83 4.13 0.51
N LEU A 24 0.97 3.85 1.49
CA LEU A 24 -0.49 4.01 1.38
C LEU A 24 -0.87 5.47 1.18
N LEU A 25 -0.30 6.39 1.96
CA LEU A 25 -0.55 7.83 1.79
C LEU A 25 -0.18 8.29 0.38
N LEU A 26 1.00 7.91 -0.10
CA LEU A 26 1.44 8.22 -1.47
C LEU A 26 0.52 7.61 -2.53
N ALA A 27 0.05 6.38 -2.33
CA ALA A 27 -0.86 5.73 -3.25
C ALA A 27 -2.24 6.39 -3.32
N VAL A 28 -2.76 6.91 -2.20
CA VAL A 28 -4.01 7.69 -2.18
C VAL A 28 -3.86 8.98 -2.99
N LEU A 29 -2.74 9.68 -2.85
CA LEU A 29 -2.45 10.88 -3.65
C LEU A 29 -2.34 10.54 -5.14
N LEU A 30 -1.68 9.44 -5.49
CA LEU A 30 -1.62 8.95 -6.86
C LEU A 30 -2.98 8.54 -7.41
N ALA A 31 -3.84 7.91 -6.60
CA ALA A 31 -5.20 7.56 -6.99
C ALA A 31 -6.04 8.80 -7.31
N ALA A 32 -5.93 9.86 -6.50
CA ALA A 32 -6.57 11.14 -6.77
C ALA A 32 -6.06 11.79 -8.05
N LEU A 33 -4.75 11.81 -8.26
CA LEU A 33 -4.14 12.34 -9.48
C LEU A 33 -4.58 11.55 -10.72
N ALA A 34 -4.56 10.21 -10.65
CA ALA A 34 -4.99 9.34 -11.73
C ALA A 34 -6.47 9.52 -12.05
N GLY A 35 -7.35 9.60 -11.03
CA GLY A 35 -8.78 9.84 -11.23
C GLY A 35 -9.07 11.18 -11.92
N ARG A 36 -8.31 12.23 -11.57
CA ARG A 36 -8.36 13.52 -12.27
C ARG A 36 -7.90 13.40 -13.72
N VAL A 37 -6.70 12.87 -13.95
CA VAL A 37 -6.10 12.80 -15.29
C VAL A 37 -6.97 11.97 -16.25
N VAL A 38 -7.42 10.79 -15.81
CA VAL A 38 -8.32 9.95 -16.62
C VAL A 38 -9.65 10.66 -16.87
N GLY A 39 -10.20 11.32 -15.86
CA GLY A 39 -11.43 12.09 -15.98
C GLY A 39 -11.33 13.27 -16.95
N ASP A 40 -10.19 13.97 -16.97
CA ASP A 40 -9.91 15.06 -17.89
C ASP A 40 -9.70 14.54 -19.32
N LEU A 41 -8.88 13.50 -19.51
CA LEU A 41 -8.57 12.92 -20.82
C LEU A 41 -9.80 12.33 -21.52
N LEU A 42 -10.72 11.76 -20.76
CA LEU A 42 -11.94 11.14 -21.30
C LEU A 42 -13.15 12.10 -21.29
N ALA A 43 -12.94 13.38 -20.99
CA ALA A 43 -14.00 14.41 -20.88
C ALA A 43 -15.16 13.96 -19.97
N LEU A 44 -14.86 13.23 -18.90
CA LEU A 44 -15.85 12.65 -18.00
C LEU A 44 -16.37 13.68 -17.00
N GLY A 45 -17.68 13.65 -16.74
CA GLY A 45 -18.33 14.47 -15.74
C GLY A 45 -17.88 14.17 -14.30
N TYR A 46 -18.20 15.06 -13.36
CA TYR A 46 -17.78 14.98 -11.96
C TYR A 46 -18.08 13.62 -11.31
N GLY A 47 -19.29 13.07 -11.53
CA GLY A 47 -19.68 11.77 -10.97
C GLY A 47 -18.75 10.62 -11.37
N ALA A 48 -18.30 10.60 -12.62
CA ALA A 48 -17.37 9.58 -13.10
C ALA A 48 -15.96 9.75 -12.51
N ARG A 49 -15.50 10.98 -12.32
CA ARG A 49 -14.22 11.26 -11.64
C ARG A 49 -14.23 10.75 -10.20
N VAL A 50 -15.32 11.00 -9.48
CA VAL A 50 -15.52 10.50 -8.10
C VAL A 50 -15.56 8.96 -8.08
N ALA A 51 -16.27 8.34 -9.04
CA ALA A 51 -16.33 6.89 -9.13
C ALA A 51 -14.96 6.26 -9.39
N ILE A 52 -14.16 6.82 -10.30
CA ILE A 52 -12.81 6.35 -10.60
C ILE A 52 -11.92 6.49 -9.37
N TYR A 53 -11.94 7.66 -8.70
CA TYR A 53 -11.19 7.86 -7.47
C TYR A 53 -11.60 6.86 -6.38
N GLY A 54 -12.91 6.65 -6.17
CA GLY A 54 -13.43 5.68 -5.20
C GLY A 54 -12.98 4.25 -5.49
N ALA A 55 -13.03 3.82 -6.75
CA ALA A 55 -12.57 2.50 -7.17
C ALA A 55 -11.05 2.32 -6.94
N LEU A 56 -10.24 3.32 -7.31
CA LEU A 56 -8.80 3.31 -7.07
C LEU A 56 -8.46 3.32 -5.58
N LEU A 57 -9.22 4.08 -4.78
CA LEU A 57 -9.06 4.11 -3.32
C LEU A 57 -9.32 2.73 -2.71
N LEU A 58 -10.42 2.08 -3.07
CA LEU A 58 -10.73 0.71 -2.63
C LEU A 58 -9.65 -0.28 -3.05
N TYR A 59 -9.17 -0.18 -4.30
CA TYR A 59 -8.10 -1.03 -4.83
C TYR A 59 -6.79 -0.91 -4.03
N VAL A 60 -6.38 0.33 -3.74
CA VAL A 60 -5.16 0.65 -2.98
C VAL A 60 -5.28 0.19 -1.51
N VAL A 61 -6.44 0.38 -0.88
CA VAL A 61 -6.71 -0.07 0.49
C VAL A 61 -6.67 -1.60 0.57
N ALA A 62 -7.26 -2.30 -0.41
CA ALA A 62 -7.18 -3.75 -0.50
C ALA A 62 -5.74 -4.24 -0.64
N GLY A 63 -4.95 -3.61 -1.52
CA GLY A 63 -3.51 -3.88 -1.66
C GLY A 63 -2.75 -3.69 -0.34
N ALA A 64 -3.05 -2.64 0.42
CA ALA A 64 -2.43 -2.38 1.71
C ALA A 64 -2.75 -3.47 2.74
N ALA A 65 -4.00 -3.92 2.81
CA ALA A 65 -4.40 -5.02 3.68
C ALA A 65 -3.63 -6.32 3.33
N VAL A 66 -3.50 -6.65 2.04
CA VAL A 66 -2.71 -7.81 1.58
C VAL A 66 -1.25 -7.69 1.99
N LEU A 67 -0.63 -6.52 1.83
CA LEU A 67 0.76 -6.30 2.23
C LEU A 67 0.95 -6.36 3.74
N LEU A 68 0.02 -5.83 4.54
CA LEU A 68 0.08 -5.92 6.01
C LEU A 68 0.03 -7.38 6.50
N VAL A 69 -0.84 -8.20 5.92
CA VAL A 69 -0.89 -9.64 6.22
C VAL A 69 0.44 -10.33 5.90
N ARG A 70 1.06 -9.97 4.77
CA ARG A 70 2.37 -10.50 4.34
C ARG A 70 3.52 -9.99 5.23
N LEU A 71 3.42 -8.76 5.72
CA LEU A 71 4.43 -8.11 6.56
C LEU A 71 4.53 -8.71 7.95
N ALA A 72 3.38 -9.04 8.54
CA ALA A 72 3.29 -9.67 9.85
C ALA A 72 4.05 -11.01 9.89
N GLN A 73 4.31 -11.62 8.74
CA GLN A 73 4.95 -12.91 8.62
C GLN A 73 6.49 -12.81 8.51
N HIS A 74 7.10 -11.72 8.00
CA HIS A 74 8.46 -11.82 7.43
C HIS A 74 9.51 -10.69 7.64
N GLU A 75 9.27 -9.51 8.24
CA GLU A 75 10.36 -8.48 8.29
C GLU A 75 10.58 -7.72 9.61
N LYS A 76 11.85 -7.71 10.07
CA LYS A 76 12.43 -6.83 11.12
C LYS A 76 13.39 -5.76 10.55
N ARG A 77 13.46 -5.59 9.23
CA ARG A 77 14.49 -4.77 8.57
C ARG A 77 14.15 -3.26 8.59
N PRO A 78 15.16 -2.37 8.65
CA PRO A 78 14.96 -0.93 8.74
C PRO A 78 14.33 -0.33 7.46
N LEU A 79 13.74 0.86 7.60
CA LEU A 79 13.14 1.63 6.52
C LEU A 79 14.20 2.18 5.55
N SER A 80 13.95 2.08 4.25
CA SER A 80 14.74 2.74 3.21
C SER A 80 13.83 3.30 2.12
N ALA A 81 14.25 4.36 1.43
CA ALA A 81 13.48 4.97 0.33
C ALA A 81 13.18 3.97 -0.79
N GLY A 82 14.16 3.14 -1.17
CA GLY A 82 13.97 2.08 -2.16
C GLY A 82 12.91 1.05 -1.74
N ARG A 83 12.83 0.75 -0.44
CA ARG A 83 11.78 -0.12 0.09
C ARG A 83 10.41 0.54 -0.01
N VAL A 84 10.27 1.81 0.38
CA VAL A 84 8.99 2.53 0.24
C VAL A 84 8.52 2.55 -1.22
N ALA A 85 9.43 2.75 -2.18
CA ALA A 85 9.11 2.68 -3.60
C ALA A 85 8.65 1.27 -4.04
N LEU A 86 9.30 0.22 -3.55
CA LEU A 86 8.92 -1.17 -3.84
C LEU A 86 7.55 -1.52 -3.25
N TRP A 87 7.25 -1.01 -2.06
CA TRP A 87 5.96 -1.15 -1.39
C TRP A 87 4.87 -0.42 -2.16
N LEU A 88 5.14 0.81 -2.61
CA LEU A 88 4.24 1.56 -3.47
C LEU A 88 3.95 0.80 -4.77
N ALA A 89 4.98 0.31 -5.46
CA ALA A 89 4.80 -0.50 -6.68
C ALA A 89 4.00 -1.78 -6.41
N SER A 90 4.27 -2.47 -5.29
CA SER A 90 3.55 -3.67 -4.88
C SER A 90 2.08 -3.38 -4.58
N LEU A 91 1.76 -2.20 -4.04
CA LEU A 91 0.40 -1.74 -3.80
C LEU A 91 -0.40 -1.51 -5.07
N TRP A 92 0.28 -1.21 -6.18
CA TRP A 92 -0.36 -1.08 -7.49
C TRP A 92 -0.38 -2.40 -8.28
N LEU A 93 0.55 -3.32 -8.00
CA LEU A 93 0.71 -4.60 -8.72
C LEU A 93 0.21 -5.81 -7.94
N TRP A 94 -0.43 -5.63 -6.78
CA TRP A 94 -0.83 -6.73 -5.89
C TRP A 94 -1.63 -7.87 -6.55
N PRO A 95 -2.56 -7.64 -7.52
CA PRO A 95 -3.27 -8.75 -8.15
C PRO A 95 -2.32 -9.64 -8.95
N LEU A 96 -1.35 -9.03 -9.64
CA LEU A 96 -0.33 -9.76 -10.39
C LEU A 96 0.59 -10.53 -9.45
N LEU A 97 0.94 -9.96 -8.30
CA LEU A 97 1.74 -10.64 -7.28
C LEU A 97 1.01 -11.87 -6.71
N LEU A 98 -0.32 -11.77 -6.50
CA LEU A 98 -1.13 -12.91 -6.07
C LEU A 98 -1.21 -14.00 -7.15
N LEU A 99 -1.39 -13.61 -8.42
CA LEU A 99 -1.40 -14.54 -9.55
C LEU A 99 -0.05 -15.24 -9.72
N ALA A 100 1.06 -14.51 -9.57
CA ALA A 100 2.40 -15.07 -9.61
C ALA A 100 2.64 -16.04 -8.44
N ALA A 101 2.26 -15.67 -7.21
CA ALA A 101 2.41 -16.53 -6.04
C ALA A 101 1.63 -17.86 -6.16
N ARG A 102 0.48 -17.87 -6.84
CA ARG A 102 -0.30 -19.08 -7.11
C ARG A 102 0.33 -20.02 -8.14
N ARG A 103 1.24 -19.54 -9.00
CA ARG A 103 1.93 -20.37 -10.01
C ARG A 103 3.20 -21.02 -9.49
N SER A 104 3.71 -20.56 -8.34
CA SER A 104 4.99 -21.00 -7.78
C SER A 104 4.84 -22.02 -6.64
N GLY A 105 3.62 -22.42 -6.30
CA GLY A 105 3.31 -23.48 -5.33
C GLY A 105 2.59 -24.62 -6.03
#